data_AF-A0A4Q2YPI4-F1
#
_entry.id   AF-A0A4Q2YPI4-F1
#
_cell.length_a   1.000
_cell.length_b   1.000
_cell.length_c   1.000
_cell.angle_alpha   90.00
_cell.angle_beta   90.00
_cell.angle_gamma   90.00
#
_symmetry.space_group_name_H-M   'P 1'
#
loop_
_entity.id
_entity.type
_entity.pdbx_description
1 polymer ?
#
loop_
_entity_poly.entity_id
_entity_poly.type
_entity_poly.pdbx_seq_one_letter_code
_entity_poly.pdbx_strand_id
1 'polypeptide(L)'
;MQKTPIYRSSRTAVALMAVASTMPVTVTVATAGEGSYGLRGSSGGLAEREMIRRQNAVAEGDQLLNEGREAYAKGDYQQAVDKYKQALDRLPPAPMVSDRRESYVAHLGDASVALAMQDRKVGKYAEARTLLEGVIAVDPNNVEAKRELGYLDDPIRTNPALTYEHTQNIDKVRRGLYTAEGNFNLGKFDDAKREYEKVLRLDPYNSAARRGMESVSVAKSDYYRAAYDQTRAELLGQVDAAWELAVPAEAPTMEGMRTGQDGPTMGVQMITN
;
A
#
# COMPACT_ATOMS: atom_id res chain seq x y z
N MET A 1 23.57 50.58 4.41
CA MET A 1 24.41 49.62 3.66
C MET A 1 25.13 48.70 4.65
N GLN A 2 24.54 47.54 4.97
CA GLN A 2 25.21 46.46 5.68
C GLN A 2 24.84 45.16 4.96
N LYS A 3 25.86 44.40 4.57
CA LYS A 3 25.77 43.26 3.67
C LYS A 3 25.43 41.99 4.44
N THR A 4 24.37 41.30 4.02
CA THR A 4 24.03 39.93 4.42
C THR A 4 24.97 38.92 3.76
N PRO A 5 25.52 37.91 4.45
CA PRO A 5 26.20 36.81 3.79
C PRO A 5 25.20 35.73 3.36
N ILE A 6 25.20 35.44 2.06
CA ILE A 6 24.46 34.36 1.41
C ILE A 6 25.30 33.08 1.56
N TYR A 7 24.79 32.07 2.25
CA TYR A 7 25.43 30.75 2.34
C TYR A 7 25.05 29.93 1.11
N ARG A 8 26.00 29.69 0.20
CA ARG A 8 25.86 28.73 -0.90
C ARG A 8 26.43 27.39 -0.45
N SER A 9 25.56 26.40 -0.25
CA SER A 9 25.97 25.02 -0.01
C SER A 9 26.36 24.35 -1.33
N SER A 10 27.65 24.15 -1.58
CA SER A 10 28.15 23.33 -2.67
C SER A 10 27.95 21.85 -2.35
N ARG A 11 27.17 21.15 -3.19
CA ARG A 11 27.06 19.70 -3.18
C ARG A 11 28.32 19.09 -3.80
N THR A 12 29.21 18.58 -2.97
CA THR A 12 30.27 17.64 -3.37
C THR A 12 30.20 16.44 -2.44
N ALA A 13 29.40 15.45 -2.82
CA ALA A 13 29.44 14.13 -2.18
C ALA A 13 30.39 13.26 -3.01
N VAL A 14 31.61 13.13 -2.51
CA VAL A 14 32.58 12.12 -2.96
C VAL A 14 32.08 10.77 -2.47
N ALA A 15 31.66 9.92 -3.41
CA ALA A 15 31.35 8.53 -3.14
C ALA A 15 32.67 7.77 -2.91
N LEU A 16 33.05 7.58 -1.65
CA LEU A 16 34.09 6.63 -1.26
C LEU A 16 33.45 5.24 -1.19
N MET A 17 33.55 4.50 -2.29
CA MET A 17 33.35 3.05 -2.34
C MET A 17 34.42 2.38 -1.48
N ALA A 18 34.09 2.09 -0.22
CA ALA A 18 34.85 1.14 0.57
C ALA A 18 34.53 -0.27 0.06
N VAL A 19 35.34 -0.76 -0.88
CA VAL A 19 35.41 -2.17 -1.22
C VAL A 19 35.96 -2.88 0.01
N ALA A 20 35.06 -3.41 0.85
CA ALA A 20 35.44 -4.37 1.87
C ALA A 20 35.90 -5.64 1.14
N SER A 21 37.21 -5.82 1.10
CA SER A 21 37.88 -7.00 0.55
C SER A 21 37.34 -8.25 1.25
N THR A 22 36.48 -8.99 0.57
CA THR A 22 36.18 -10.38 0.90
C THR A 22 37.46 -11.16 0.69
N MET A 23 38.26 -11.31 1.75
CA MET A 23 39.37 -12.26 1.76
C MET A 23 38.75 -13.67 1.71
N PRO A 24 38.92 -14.45 0.62
CA PRO A 24 38.63 -15.87 0.69
C PRO A 24 39.66 -16.49 1.65
N VAL A 25 39.17 -17.16 2.70
CA VAL A 25 40.05 -17.97 3.55
C VAL A 25 40.54 -19.14 2.71
N THR A 26 41.78 -19.06 2.21
CA THR A 26 42.48 -20.21 1.61
C THR A 26 43.13 -21.00 2.75
N VAL A 27 42.53 -22.14 3.08
CA VAL A 27 43.15 -23.11 4.01
C VAL A 27 44.23 -23.86 3.23
N THR A 28 45.48 -23.42 3.36
CA THR A 28 46.63 -24.17 2.84
C THR A 28 46.85 -25.40 3.73
N VAL A 29 46.56 -26.59 3.20
CA VAL A 29 46.93 -27.85 3.88
C VAL A 29 48.44 -28.03 3.72
N ALA A 30 49.19 -27.86 4.81
CA ALA A 30 50.60 -28.21 4.86
C ALA A 30 50.74 -29.74 4.78
N THR A 31 51.03 -30.28 3.60
CA THR A 31 51.44 -31.68 3.45
C THR A 31 52.90 -31.80 3.85
N ALA A 32 53.15 -32.05 5.13
CA ALA A 32 54.46 -32.43 5.64
C ALA A 32 54.68 -33.94 5.47
N GLY A 33 55.76 -34.30 4.75
CA GLY A 33 56.65 -35.43 5.05
C GLY A 33 56.16 -36.86 4.76
N GLU A 34 56.97 -37.56 3.97
CA GLU A 34 56.86 -38.93 3.49
C GLU A 34 56.84 -40.03 4.57
N GLY A 35 56.21 -41.17 4.24
CA GLY A 35 56.60 -42.48 4.77
C GLY A 35 55.48 -43.34 5.38
N SER A 36 55.37 -44.59 4.88
CA SER A 36 54.90 -45.78 5.60
C SER A 36 53.38 -46.08 5.71
N TYR A 37 52.94 -46.96 4.79
CA TYR A 37 51.96 -48.07 4.86
C TYR A 37 50.69 -47.94 5.74
N GLY A 38 49.54 -47.87 5.06
CA GLY A 38 48.38 -48.71 5.40
C GLY A 38 47.51 -48.31 6.61
N LEU A 39 46.79 -47.17 6.53
CA LEU A 39 45.40 -46.98 7.00
C LEU A 39 44.98 -45.50 6.80
N ARG A 40 44.77 -45.03 5.56
CA ARG A 40 44.48 -43.60 5.34
C ARG A 40 43.66 -43.32 4.08
N GLY A 41 42.49 -43.94 3.97
CA GLY A 41 41.59 -43.79 2.82
C GLY A 41 40.26 -43.05 3.08
N SER A 42 39.90 -42.76 4.34
CA SER A 42 38.54 -42.28 4.66
C SER A 42 38.51 -40.90 5.31
N SER A 43 39.53 -40.53 6.09
CA SER A 43 39.50 -39.30 6.90
C SER A 43 39.77 -38.02 6.11
N GLY A 44 40.55 -38.08 5.03
CA GLY A 44 40.87 -36.90 4.19
C GLY A 44 39.68 -36.38 3.40
N GLY A 45 38.90 -37.27 2.78
CA GLY A 45 37.71 -36.89 2.01
C GLY A 45 36.52 -36.47 2.88
N LEU A 46 36.39 -36.99 4.09
CA LEU A 46 35.33 -36.58 5.03
C LEU A 46 35.59 -35.19 5.61
N ALA A 47 36.84 -34.89 5.98
CA ALA A 47 37.22 -33.56 6.47
C ALA A 47 37.04 -32.49 5.39
N GLU A 48 37.43 -32.77 4.15
CA GLU A 48 37.24 -31.84 3.02
C GLU A 48 35.76 -31.59 2.70
N ARG A 49 34.92 -32.65 2.69
CA ARG A 49 33.46 -32.50 2.50
C ARG A 49 32.82 -31.68 3.62
N GLU A 50 33.23 -31.89 4.87
CA GLU A 50 32.72 -31.12 6.01
C GLU A 50 33.15 -29.65 5.95
N MET A 51 34.39 -29.37 5.51
CA MET A 51 34.87 -28.01 5.27
C MET A 51 34.06 -27.30 4.18
N ILE A 52 33.83 -27.95 3.05
CA ILE A 52 32.99 -27.41 1.95
C ILE A 52 31.56 -27.15 2.44
N ARG A 53 30.97 -28.08 3.21
CA ARG A 53 29.63 -27.90 3.78
C ARG A 53 29.55 -26.65 4.65
N ARG A 54 30.53 -26.44 5.55
CA ARG A 54 30.57 -25.26 6.43
C ARG A 54 30.78 -23.98 5.63
N GLN A 55 31.65 -24.01 4.62
CA GLN A 55 31.89 -22.87 3.76
C GLN A 55 30.62 -22.49 2.99
N ASN A 56 29.89 -23.48 2.45
CA ASN A 56 28.61 -23.26 1.77
C ASN A 56 27.56 -22.70 2.74
N ALA A 57 27.50 -23.20 3.98
CA ALA A 57 26.57 -22.71 4.99
C ALA A 57 26.85 -21.24 5.37
N VAL A 58 28.13 -20.84 5.45
CA VAL A 58 28.52 -19.43 5.66
C VAL A 58 28.13 -18.57 4.46
N ALA A 59 28.37 -19.04 3.24
CA ALA A 59 27.99 -18.32 2.02
C ALA A 59 26.47 -18.14 1.90
N GLU A 60 25.69 -19.18 2.22
CA GLU A 60 24.22 -19.11 2.27
C GLU A 60 23.74 -18.13 3.36
N GLY A 61 24.38 -18.15 4.54
CA GLY A 61 24.12 -17.17 5.60
C GLY A 61 24.35 -15.72 5.14
N ASP A 62 25.43 -15.46 4.40
CA ASP A 62 25.73 -14.12 3.88
C ASP A 62 24.73 -13.66 2.82
N GLN A 63 24.26 -14.59 1.98
CA GLN A 63 23.19 -14.30 1.03
C GLN A 63 21.90 -13.92 1.75
N LEU A 64 21.50 -14.69 2.76
CA LEU A 64 20.32 -14.39 3.59
C LEU A 64 20.46 -13.06 4.34
N LEU A 65 21.67 -12.73 4.82
CA LEU A 65 21.95 -11.42 5.41
C LEU A 65 21.75 -10.29 4.38
N ASN A 66 22.22 -10.46 3.14
CA ASN A 66 22.02 -9.46 2.09
C ASN A 66 20.54 -9.27 1.74
N GLU A 67 19.79 -10.37 1.61
CA GLU A 67 18.34 -10.31 1.41
C GLU A 67 17.64 -9.61 2.57
N GLY A 68 18.04 -9.89 3.80
CA GLY A 68 17.52 -9.21 4.99
C GLY A 68 17.83 -7.71 4.99
N ARG A 69 19.04 -7.31 4.55
CA ARG A 69 19.43 -5.89 4.41
C ARG A 69 18.62 -5.19 3.33
N GLU A 70 18.33 -5.87 2.23
CA GLU A 70 17.48 -5.34 1.17
C GLU A 70 16.04 -5.15 1.66
N ALA A 71 15.48 -6.13 2.37
CA ALA A 71 14.17 -6.02 2.99
C ALA A 71 14.12 -4.88 4.03
N TYR A 72 15.17 -4.74 4.85
CA TYR A 72 15.30 -3.65 5.82
C TYR A 72 15.32 -2.28 5.12
N ALA A 73 16.05 -2.15 4.00
CA ALA A 73 16.09 -0.92 3.21
C ALA A 73 14.73 -0.57 2.57
N LYS A 74 13.90 -1.58 2.25
CA LYS A 74 12.53 -1.41 1.76
C LYS A 74 11.53 -1.06 2.87
N GLY A 75 11.92 -1.19 4.14
CA GLY A 75 11.05 -1.01 5.30
C GLY A 75 10.24 -2.25 5.67
N ASP A 76 10.51 -3.40 5.03
CA ASP A 76 9.86 -4.68 5.32
C ASP A 76 10.56 -5.37 6.51
N TYR A 77 10.45 -4.78 7.70
CA TYR A 77 11.21 -5.19 8.88
C TYR A 77 10.90 -6.63 9.34
N GLN A 78 9.66 -7.10 9.15
CA GLN A 78 9.29 -8.49 9.46
C GLN A 78 10.13 -9.47 8.63
N GLN A 79 10.17 -9.25 7.32
CA GLN A 79 10.95 -10.11 6.42
C GLN A 79 12.46 -10.01 6.72
N ALA A 80 12.95 -8.82 7.07
CA ALA A 80 14.34 -8.63 7.46
C ALA A 80 14.70 -9.46 8.70
N VAL A 81 13.88 -9.39 9.77
CA VAL A 81 14.06 -10.18 11.00
C VAL A 81 14.06 -11.68 10.69
N ASP A 82 13.12 -12.15 9.87
CA ASP A 82 13.02 -13.57 9.52
C ASP A 82 14.25 -14.05 8.73
N LYS A 83 14.75 -13.24 7.79
CA LYS A 83 15.97 -13.54 7.01
C LYS A 83 17.23 -13.52 7.86
N TYR A 84 17.35 -12.58 8.81
CA TYR A 84 18.48 -12.55 9.73
C TYR A 84 18.49 -13.71 10.71
N LYS A 85 17.32 -14.15 11.21
CA LYS A 85 17.21 -15.38 11.99
C LYS A 85 17.65 -16.60 11.19
N GLN A 86 17.18 -16.74 9.95
CA GLN A 86 17.63 -17.80 9.05
C GLN A 86 19.15 -17.76 8.81
N ALA A 87 19.72 -16.56 8.62
CA ALA A 87 21.16 -16.40 8.46
C ALA A 87 21.95 -16.88 9.69
N LEU A 88 21.47 -16.56 10.90
CA LEU A 88 22.06 -17.03 12.16
C LEU A 88 21.96 -18.56 12.32
N ASP A 89 20.84 -19.16 11.95
CA ASP A 89 20.61 -20.60 12.03
C ASP A 89 21.53 -21.38 11.06
N ARG A 90 21.85 -20.82 9.90
CA ARG A 90 22.78 -21.42 8.94
C ARG A 90 24.24 -21.31 9.36
N LEU A 91 24.59 -20.33 10.19
CA LEU A 91 25.96 -20.11 10.58
C LEU A 91 26.42 -21.19 11.58
N PRO A 92 27.48 -21.97 11.30
CA PRO A 92 27.95 -22.99 12.23
C PRO A 92 28.49 -22.35 13.53
N PRO A 93 28.30 -22.97 14.70
CA PRO A 93 28.89 -22.50 15.95
C PRO A 93 30.39 -22.84 15.95
N ALA A 94 31.22 -21.94 15.42
CA ALA A 94 32.68 -22.09 15.37
C ALA A 94 33.37 -20.75 15.68
N PRO A 95 34.52 -20.75 16.37
CA PRO A 95 35.26 -19.52 16.69
C PRO A 95 35.64 -18.70 15.45
N MET A 96 35.95 -19.37 14.33
CA MET A 96 36.34 -18.73 13.07
C MET A 96 35.25 -17.83 12.46
N VAL A 97 33.98 -18.02 12.84
CA VAL A 97 32.84 -17.21 12.35
C VAL A 97 32.22 -16.36 13.46
N SER A 98 32.92 -16.18 14.59
CA SER A 98 32.42 -15.40 15.73
C SER A 98 32.10 -13.95 15.33
N ASP A 99 33.05 -13.26 14.70
CA ASP A 99 32.88 -11.87 14.25
C ASP A 99 31.69 -11.72 13.28
N ARG A 100 31.48 -12.73 12.43
CA ARG A 100 30.35 -12.75 11.48
C ARG A 100 29.03 -12.96 12.22
N ARG A 101 29.00 -13.85 13.22
CA ARG A 101 27.83 -14.04 14.09
C ARG A 101 27.46 -12.76 14.83
N GLU A 102 28.45 -12.04 15.37
CA GLU A 102 28.23 -10.76 16.04
C GLU A 102 27.61 -9.73 15.09
N SER A 103 28.11 -9.63 13.85
CA SER A 103 27.50 -8.77 12.83
C SER A 103 26.05 -9.16 12.51
N TYR A 104 25.74 -10.45 12.40
CA TYR A 104 24.37 -10.90 12.12
C TYR A 104 23.43 -10.60 13.29
N VAL A 105 23.90 -10.80 14.52
CA VAL A 105 23.17 -10.45 15.75
C VAL A 105 22.90 -8.95 15.81
N ALA A 106 23.88 -8.11 15.47
CA ALA A 106 23.71 -6.65 15.44
C ALA A 106 22.61 -6.25 14.43
N HIS A 107 22.67 -6.78 13.20
CA HIS A 107 21.64 -6.52 12.19
C HIS A 107 20.25 -7.04 12.59
N LEU A 108 20.18 -8.19 13.25
CA LEU A 108 18.94 -8.71 13.82
C LEU A 108 18.40 -7.80 14.93
N GLY A 109 19.28 -7.28 15.79
CA GLY A 109 18.94 -6.32 16.85
C GLY A 109 18.31 -5.06 16.28
N ASP A 110 18.99 -4.42 15.32
CA ASP A 110 18.51 -3.21 14.64
C ASP A 110 17.15 -3.43 13.96
N ALA A 111 16.99 -4.56 13.26
CA ALA A 111 15.73 -4.91 12.61
C ALA A 111 14.60 -5.23 13.59
N SER A 112 14.92 -5.90 14.70
CA SER A 112 13.92 -6.23 15.73
C SER A 112 13.44 -4.98 16.47
N VAL A 113 14.34 -4.02 16.74
CA VAL A 113 13.97 -2.69 17.25
C VAL A 113 13.06 -1.97 16.26
N ALA A 114 13.45 -1.90 14.98
CA ALA A 114 12.67 -1.21 13.96
C ALA A 114 11.27 -1.82 13.79
N LEU A 115 11.18 -3.16 13.80
CA LEU A 115 9.92 -3.89 13.78
C LEU A 115 9.07 -3.60 15.02
N ALA A 116 9.66 -3.63 16.21
CA ALA A 116 8.96 -3.30 17.45
C ALA A 116 8.40 -1.86 17.46
N MET A 117 9.13 -0.91 16.89
CA MET A 117 8.65 0.46 16.70
C MET A 117 7.44 0.54 15.76
N GLN A 118 7.42 -0.26 14.70
CA GLN A 118 6.28 -0.37 13.79
C GLN A 118 5.07 -1.01 14.50
N ASP A 119 5.30 -2.12 15.19
CA ASP A 119 4.28 -2.85 15.96
C ASP A 119 3.64 -1.97 17.04
N ARG A 120 4.44 -1.15 17.73
CA ARG A 120 3.93 -0.14 18.67
C ARG A 120 2.98 0.86 18.01
N LYS A 121 3.27 1.33 16.79
CA LYS A 121 2.39 2.27 16.09
C LYS A 121 1.05 1.65 15.70
N VAL A 122 1.02 0.34 15.46
CA VAL A 122 -0.21 -0.38 15.07
C VAL A 122 -0.95 -1.02 16.24
N GLY A 123 -0.45 -0.91 17.48
CA GLY A 123 -1.10 -1.45 18.68
C GLY A 123 -0.73 -2.91 19.01
N LYS A 124 0.33 -3.45 18.39
CA LYS A 124 0.87 -4.79 18.68
C LYS A 124 1.90 -4.75 19.81
N TYR A 125 1.47 -4.28 20.98
CA TYR A 125 2.38 -3.99 22.09
C TYR A 125 3.08 -5.23 22.68
N ALA A 126 2.38 -6.37 22.73
CA ALA A 126 2.95 -7.61 23.22
C ALA A 126 4.07 -8.11 22.29
N GLU A 127 3.83 -8.14 20.98
CA GLU A 127 4.82 -8.54 19.97
C GLU A 127 6.04 -7.61 20.01
N ALA A 128 5.81 -6.29 20.03
CA ALA A 128 6.87 -5.29 20.17
C ALA A 128 7.72 -5.51 21.42
N ARG A 129 7.09 -5.79 22.58
CA ARG A 129 7.81 -6.09 23.83
C ARG A 129 8.68 -7.33 23.69
N THR A 130 8.13 -8.43 23.16
CA THR A 130 8.89 -9.69 23.00
C THR A 130 10.11 -9.53 22.10
N LEU A 131 10.00 -8.71 21.04
CA LEU A 131 11.13 -8.39 20.16
C LEU A 131 12.22 -7.62 20.93
N LEU A 132 11.84 -6.56 21.66
CA LEU A 132 12.79 -5.73 22.41
C LEU A 132 13.47 -6.51 23.55
N GLU A 133 12.72 -7.33 24.28
CA GLU A 133 13.26 -8.22 25.30
C GLU A 133 14.24 -9.24 24.71
N GLY A 134 13.94 -9.78 23.52
CA GLY A 134 14.85 -10.64 22.77
C GLY A 134 16.16 -9.94 22.40
N VAL A 135 16.11 -8.68 21.98
CA VAL A 135 17.31 -7.87 21.71
C VAL A 135 18.13 -7.68 22.99
N ILE A 136 17.48 -7.29 24.10
CA ILE A 136 18.15 -7.06 25.39
C ILE A 136 18.76 -8.35 25.97
N ALA A 137 18.15 -9.51 25.72
CA ALA A 137 18.68 -10.79 26.16
C ALA A 137 20.03 -11.12 25.49
N VAL A 138 20.24 -10.68 24.25
CA VAL A 138 21.47 -10.91 23.49
C VAL A 138 22.47 -9.77 23.67
N ASP A 139 22.01 -8.52 23.65
CA ASP A 139 22.79 -7.32 23.93
C ASP A 139 22.15 -6.53 25.09
N PRO A 140 22.56 -6.82 26.34
CA PRO A 140 22.06 -6.12 27.52
C PRO A 140 22.37 -4.62 27.55
N ASN A 141 23.29 -4.12 26.72
CA ASN A 141 23.71 -2.72 26.69
C ASN A 141 23.04 -1.93 25.55
N ASN A 142 22.15 -2.54 24.77
CA ASN A 142 21.43 -1.86 23.71
C ASN A 142 20.54 -0.73 24.29
N VAL A 143 21.03 0.51 24.16
CA VAL A 143 20.36 1.71 24.69
C VAL A 143 19.03 1.95 23.97
N GLU A 144 18.99 1.67 22.68
CA GLU A 144 17.80 1.89 21.86
C GLU A 144 16.67 0.93 22.24
N ALA A 145 16.96 -0.36 22.40
CA ALA A 145 15.96 -1.34 22.81
C ALA A 145 15.36 -1.00 24.18
N LYS A 146 16.19 -0.59 25.16
CA LYS A 146 15.73 -0.14 26.48
C LYS A 146 14.86 1.12 26.40
N ARG A 147 15.22 2.07 25.54
CA ARG A 147 14.44 3.31 25.33
C ARG A 147 13.07 2.98 24.75
N GLU A 148 13.00 2.15 23.72
CA GLU A 148 11.72 1.75 23.10
C GLU A 148 10.86 0.94 24.07
N LEU A 149 11.46 0.10 24.94
CA LEU A 149 10.73 -0.59 26.01
C LEU A 149 10.10 0.41 26.99
N GLY A 150 10.87 1.43 27.41
CA GLY A 150 10.34 2.52 28.23
C GLY A 150 9.21 3.30 27.55
N TYR A 151 9.24 3.45 26.22
CA TYR A 151 8.13 4.06 25.48
C TYR A 151 6.88 3.17 25.41
N LEU A 152 7.02 1.85 25.41
CA LEU A 152 5.87 0.94 25.52
C LEU A 152 5.17 1.06 26.88
N ASP A 153 5.94 1.32 27.93
CA ASP A 153 5.42 1.49 29.30
C ASP A 153 4.85 2.90 29.57
N ASP A 154 5.16 3.88 28.73
CA ASP A 154 4.70 5.26 28.87
C ASP A 154 3.29 5.45 28.28
N PRO A 155 2.25 5.64 29.11
CA PRO A 155 0.87 5.78 28.63
C PRO A 155 0.62 7.04 27.81
N ILE A 156 1.50 8.05 27.94
CA ILE A 156 1.40 9.30 27.18
C ILE A 156 1.86 9.07 25.74
N ARG A 157 2.88 8.23 25.54
CA ARG A 157 3.43 7.91 24.22
C ARG A 157 2.76 6.71 23.55
N THR A 158 2.26 5.80 24.36
CA THR A 158 1.66 4.54 23.93
C THR A 158 0.28 4.43 24.55
N ASN A 159 -0.75 4.68 23.73
CA ASN A 159 -2.13 4.64 24.19
C ASN A 159 -2.55 3.17 24.45
N PRO A 160 -2.81 2.77 25.72
CA PRO A 160 -3.19 1.39 26.02
C PRO A 160 -4.53 0.96 25.41
N ALA A 161 -5.38 1.91 25.00
CA ALA A 161 -6.63 1.64 24.32
C ALA A 161 -6.46 1.31 22.82
N LEU A 162 -5.29 1.58 22.23
CA LEU A 162 -5.02 1.28 20.83
C LEU A 162 -4.74 -0.22 20.68
N THR A 163 -5.69 -0.94 20.08
CA THR A 163 -5.51 -2.36 19.74
C THR A 163 -5.16 -2.51 18.27
N TYR A 164 -4.48 -3.60 17.93
CA TYR A 164 -4.24 -3.96 16.53
C TYR A 164 -5.53 -4.13 15.72
N GLU A 165 -6.56 -4.69 16.34
CA GLU A 165 -7.87 -4.79 15.69
C GLU A 165 -8.46 -3.41 15.35
N HIS A 166 -8.32 -2.43 16.26
CA HIS A 166 -8.81 -1.08 16.02
C HIS A 166 -8.10 -0.41 14.83
N THR A 167 -6.77 -0.56 14.70
CA THR A 167 -6.03 0.00 13.55
C THR A 167 -6.46 -0.64 12.23
N GLN A 168 -6.66 -1.96 12.22
CA GLN A 168 -7.20 -2.66 11.05
C GLN A 168 -8.63 -2.21 10.70
N ASN A 169 -9.47 -1.96 11.70
CA ASN A 169 -10.83 -1.47 11.48
C ASN A 169 -10.84 -0.04 10.93
N ILE A 170 -9.96 0.85 11.40
CA ILE A 170 -9.78 2.20 10.81
C ILE A 170 -9.44 2.09 9.32
N ASP A 171 -8.50 1.22 8.94
CA ASP A 171 -8.11 1.06 7.54
C ASP A 171 -9.24 0.47 6.68
N LYS A 172 -10.00 -0.49 7.21
CA LYS A 172 -11.19 -1.03 6.53
C LYS A 172 -12.25 0.05 6.34
N VAL A 173 -12.53 0.86 7.37
CA VAL A 173 -13.47 1.99 7.31
C VAL A 173 -13.03 3.00 6.26
N ARG A 174 -11.75 3.40 6.27
CA ARG A 174 -11.19 4.32 5.28
C ARG A 174 -11.39 3.81 3.86
N ARG A 175 -11.00 2.56 3.58
CA ARG A 175 -11.18 1.95 2.25
C ARG A 175 -12.66 1.88 1.85
N GLY A 176 -13.53 1.45 2.76
CA GLY A 176 -14.97 1.37 2.52
C GLY A 176 -15.58 2.72 2.17
N LEU A 177 -15.19 3.80 2.86
CA LEU A 177 -15.64 5.16 2.55
C LEU A 177 -15.19 5.60 1.15
N TYR A 178 -13.91 5.39 0.79
CA TYR A 178 -13.42 5.71 -0.55
C TYR A 178 -14.16 4.95 -1.65
N THR A 179 -14.40 3.65 -1.45
CA THR A 179 -15.16 2.85 -2.43
C THR A 179 -16.62 3.30 -2.52
N ALA A 180 -17.25 3.63 -1.39
CA ALA A 180 -18.63 4.11 -1.35
C ALA A 180 -18.77 5.46 -2.09
N GLU A 181 -17.87 6.39 -1.84
CA GLU A 181 -17.83 7.70 -2.52
C GLU A 181 -17.54 7.55 -4.02
N GLY A 182 -16.59 6.67 -4.39
CA GLY A 182 -16.33 6.34 -5.78
C GLY A 182 -17.57 5.79 -6.50
N ASN A 183 -18.31 4.86 -5.86
CA ASN A 183 -19.56 4.33 -6.41
C ASN A 183 -20.64 5.41 -6.52
N PHE A 184 -20.75 6.32 -5.55
CA PHE A 184 -21.67 7.44 -5.60
C PHE A 184 -21.37 8.35 -6.79
N ASN A 185 -20.11 8.72 -6.99
CA ASN A 185 -19.67 9.55 -8.11
C ASN A 185 -19.90 8.91 -9.49
N LEU A 186 -19.90 7.58 -9.55
CA LEU A 186 -20.22 6.82 -10.77
C LEU A 186 -21.74 6.63 -10.99
N GLY A 187 -22.59 7.17 -10.12
CA GLY A 187 -24.05 6.97 -10.16
C GLY A 187 -24.52 5.58 -9.72
N LYS A 188 -23.61 4.74 -9.20
CA LYS A 188 -23.92 3.39 -8.69
C LYS A 188 -24.46 3.47 -7.26
N PHE A 189 -25.63 4.08 -7.12
CA PHE A 189 -26.19 4.44 -5.81
C PHE A 189 -26.49 3.24 -4.90
N ASP A 190 -26.93 2.11 -5.44
CA ASP A 190 -27.15 0.90 -4.63
C ASP A 190 -25.84 0.33 -4.09
N ASP A 191 -24.78 0.35 -4.90
CA ASP A 191 -23.47 -0.14 -4.50
C ASP A 191 -22.86 0.80 -3.46
N ALA A 192 -22.97 2.12 -3.66
CA ALA A 192 -22.55 3.13 -2.69
C ALA A 192 -23.24 2.93 -1.34
N LYS A 193 -24.57 2.74 -1.33
CA LYS A 193 -25.33 2.48 -0.10
C LYS A 193 -24.81 1.24 0.63
N ARG A 194 -24.61 0.12 -0.09
CA ARG A 194 -24.09 -1.12 0.51
C ARG A 194 -22.70 -0.96 1.11
N GLU A 195 -21.81 -0.20 0.47
CA GLU A 195 -20.48 0.08 1.03
C GLU A 195 -20.55 0.98 2.27
N TYR A 196 -21.38 2.03 2.27
CA TYR A 196 -21.60 2.84 3.48
C TYR A 196 -22.18 2.02 4.65
N GLU A 197 -23.11 1.11 4.38
CA GLU A 197 -23.64 0.20 5.40
C GLU A 197 -22.56 -0.73 5.97
N LYS A 198 -21.65 -1.25 5.14
CA LYS A 198 -20.50 -2.04 5.62
C LYS A 198 -19.61 -1.20 6.54
N VAL A 199 -19.36 0.07 6.21
CA VAL A 199 -18.62 0.98 7.08
C VAL A 199 -19.33 1.15 8.41
N LEU A 200 -20.65 1.34 8.43
CA LEU A 200 -21.43 1.51 9.66
C LEU A 200 -21.51 0.22 10.51
N ARG A 201 -21.34 -0.96 9.93
CA ARG A 201 -21.20 -2.21 10.70
C ARG A 201 -19.87 -2.28 11.44
N LEU A 202 -18.81 -1.67 10.89
CA LEU A 202 -17.49 -1.61 11.53
C LEU A 202 -17.39 -0.45 12.52
N ASP A 203 -17.91 0.71 12.16
CA ASP A 203 -17.96 1.92 12.96
C ASP A 203 -19.39 2.50 12.94
N PRO A 204 -20.25 2.10 13.90
CA PRO A 204 -21.63 2.56 13.99
C PRO A 204 -21.79 4.08 14.14
N TYR A 205 -20.75 4.78 14.61
CA TYR A 205 -20.80 6.21 14.89
C TYR A 205 -20.16 7.06 13.79
N ASN A 206 -19.79 6.45 12.66
CA ASN A 206 -19.14 7.15 11.56
C ASN A 206 -20.05 8.19 10.90
N SER A 207 -19.77 9.48 11.12
CA SER A 207 -20.58 10.58 10.57
C SER A 207 -20.44 10.73 9.05
N ALA A 208 -19.29 10.36 8.48
CA ALA A 208 -19.07 10.43 7.03
C ALA A 208 -19.95 9.41 6.30
N ALA A 209 -20.01 8.16 6.79
CA ALA A 209 -20.87 7.14 6.20
C ALA A 209 -22.37 7.50 6.29
N ARG A 210 -22.82 8.04 7.43
CA ARG A 210 -24.22 8.48 7.59
C ARG A 210 -24.59 9.59 6.61
N ARG A 211 -23.74 10.63 6.49
CA ARG A 211 -23.93 11.70 5.51
C ARG A 211 -23.88 11.18 4.07
N GLY A 212 -22.98 10.26 3.77
CA GLY A 212 -22.89 9.60 2.47
C GLY A 212 -24.19 8.87 2.10
N MET A 213 -24.80 8.14 3.05
CA MET A 213 -26.09 7.49 2.83
C MET A 213 -27.23 8.48 2.60
N GLU A 214 -27.23 9.61 3.32
CA GLU A 214 -28.20 10.68 3.09
C GLU A 214 -28.06 11.24 1.67
N SER A 215 -26.85 11.59 1.25
CA SER A 215 -26.57 12.05 -0.12
C SER A 215 -27.00 11.03 -1.18
N VAL A 216 -26.74 9.74 -0.96
CA VAL A 216 -27.21 8.65 -1.83
C VAL A 216 -28.73 8.63 -1.93
N SER A 217 -29.44 8.79 -0.80
CA SER A 217 -30.90 8.79 -0.77
C SER A 217 -31.49 9.98 -1.53
N VAL A 218 -30.93 11.17 -1.34
CA VAL A 218 -31.32 12.39 -2.05
C VAL A 218 -31.10 12.22 -3.54
N ALA A 219 -29.88 11.83 -3.94
CA ALA A 219 -29.54 11.65 -5.36
C ALA A 219 -30.44 10.62 -6.06
N LYS A 220 -30.78 9.51 -5.38
CA LYS A 220 -31.75 8.53 -5.91
C LYS A 220 -33.13 9.16 -6.12
N SER A 221 -33.64 9.86 -5.12
CA SER A 221 -34.96 10.51 -5.21
C SER A 221 -35.02 11.50 -6.37
N ASP A 222 -33.99 12.33 -6.52
CA ASP A 222 -33.90 13.32 -7.60
C ASP A 222 -33.84 12.64 -8.97
N TYR A 223 -33.06 11.56 -9.10
CA TYR A 223 -33.00 10.76 -10.33
C TYR A 223 -34.36 10.16 -10.70
N TYR A 224 -35.07 9.56 -9.74
CA TYR A 224 -36.38 8.98 -10.00
C TYR A 224 -37.41 10.03 -10.40
N ARG A 225 -37.39 11.19 -9.74
CA ARG A 225 -38.26 12.30 -10.09
C ARG A 225 -37.99 12.82 -11.50
N ALA A 226 -36.72 13.05 -11.83
CA ALA A 226 -36.34 13.49 -13.17
C ALA A 226 -36.76 12.46 -14.24
N ALA A 227 -36.52 11.17 -14.01
CA ALA A 227 -36.94 10.12 -14.93
C ALA A 227 -38.46 10.09 -15.11
N TYR A 228 -39.22 10.18 -14.02
CA TYR A 228 -40.68 10.24 -14.08
C TYR A 228 -41.17 11.45 -14.88
N ASP A 229 -40.66 12.65 -14.59
CA ASP A 229 -41.04 13.88 -15.28
C ASP A 229 -40.74 13.81 -16.79
N GLN A 230 -39.60 13.21 -17.17
CA GLN A 230 -39.24 12.97 -18.58
C GLN A 230 -40.22 12.01 -19.26
N THR A 231 -40.50 10.85 -18.66
CA THR A 231 -41.45 9.88 -19.24
C THR A 231 -42.84 10.47 -19.40
N ARG A 232 -43.29 11.30 -18.43
CA ARG A 232 -44.57 12.00 -18.51
C ARG A 232 -44.58 13.02 -19.66
N ALA A 233 -43.52 13.81 -19.80
CA ALA A 233 -43.41 14.79 -20.88
C ALA A 233 -43.41 14.11 -22.26
N GLU A 234 -42.70 12.99 -22.40
CA GLU A 234 -42.68 12.20 -23.63
C GLU A 234 -44.07 11.66 -23.99
N LEU A 235 -44.79 11.09 -23.03
CA LEU A 235 -46.16 10.60 -23.24
C LEU A 235 -47.13 11.72 -23.62
N LEU A 236 -47.02 12.90 -22.99
CA LEU A 236 -47.82 14.06 -23.37
C LEU A 236 -47.50 14.52 -24.80
N GLY A 237 -46.22 14.55 -25.18
CA GLY A 237 -45.82 14.86 -26.55
C GLY A 237 -46.34 13.87 -27.58
N GLN A 238 -46.39 12.56 -27.25
CA GLN A 238 -47.00 11.55 -28.11
C GLN A 238 -48.51 11.75 -28.27
N VAL A 239 -49.20 12.15 -27.19
CA VAL A 239 -50.63 12.51 -27.25
C VAL A 239 -50.80 13.73 -28.15
N ASP A 240 -50.06 14.82 -27.94
CA ASP A 240 -50.17 16.03 -28.75
C ASP A 240 -49.93 15.72 -30.24
N ALA A 241 -48.88 14.95 -30.57
CA ALA A 241 -48.57 14.54 -31.94
C ALA A 241 -49.68 13.69 -32.59
N ALA A 242 -50.42 12.88 -31.81
CA ALA A 242 -51.56 12.11 -32.33
C ALA A 242 -52.80 12.98 -32.60
N TRP A 243 -52.91 14.13 -31.94
CA TRP A 243 -53.99 15.10 -32.13
C TRP A 243 -53.68 16.14 -33.22
N GLU A 244 -52.41 16.35 -33.55
CA GLU A 244 -52.06 17.13 -34.74
C GLU A 244 -52.59 16.42 -36.00
N LEU A 245 -53.53 17.07 -36.68
CA LEU A 245 -54.02 16.64 -37.99
C LEU A 245 -52.83 16.56 -38.95
N ALA A 246 -52.45 15.34 -39.37
CA ALA A 246 -51.53 15.16 -40.47
C ALA A 246 -52.15 15.80 -41.72
N VAL A 247 -51.73 17.03 -42.06
CA VAL A 247 -52.15 17.69 -43.29
C VAL A 247 -51.68 16.81 -44.45
N PRO A 248 -52.58 16.23 -45.26
CA PRO A 248 -52.18 15.37 -46.36
C PRO A 248 -51.23 16.13 -47.29
N ALA A 249 -50.08 15.56 -47.59
CA ALA A 249 -49.03 16.20 -48.41
C ALA A 249 -49.47 16.46 -49.87
N GLU A 250 -50.58 15.88 -50.30
CA GLU A 250 -51.14 16.09 -51.64
C GLU A 250 -52.48 16.82 -51.53
N ALA A 251 -52.42 18.14 -51.49
CA ALA A 251 -53.52 18.93 -52.03
C ALA A 251 -53.55 18.67 -53.54
N PRO A 252 -54.67 18.23 -54.14
CA PRO A 252 -54.74 18.04 -55.58
C PRO A 252 -54.45 19.39 -56.24
N THR A 253 -53.41 19.43 -57.10
CA THR A 253 -53.15 20.58 -57.97
C THR A 253 -54.38 20.79 -58.83
N MET A 254 -55.18 21.81 -58.49
CA MET A 254 -56.27 22.31 -59.31
C MET A 254 -55.67 22.99 -60.55
N GLU A 255 -55.18 22.19 -61.49
CA GLU A 255 -54.93 22.63 -62.86
C GLU A 255 -56.28 22.83 -63.54
N GLY A 256 -56.62 24.10 -63.80
CA GLY A 256 -57.57 24.46 -64.85
C GLY A 256 -58.88 25.06 -64.38
N MET A 257 -58.85 26.32 -63.93
CA MET A 257 -59.95 27.22 -64.26
C MET A 257 -59.46 28.67 -64.38
N ARG A 258 -59.01 29.04 -65.59
CA ARG A 258 -58.84 30.43 -66.02
C ARG A 258 -60.18 30.95 -66.54
N THR A 259 -60.80 31.85 -65.79
CA THR A 259 -61.73 32.92 -66.23
C THR A 259 -61.96 33.78 -64.98
N GLY A 260 -61.81 35.09 -64.91
CA GLY A 260 -61.53 36.19 -65.82
C GLY A 260 -61.29 37.43 -64.93
N GLN A 261 -60.88 38.53 -65.54
CA GLN A 261 -60.47 39.81 -64.92
C GLN A 261 -61.46 40.37 -63.88
N ASP A 262 -60.96 40.94 -62.78
CA ASP A 262 -61.14 42.37 -62.41
C ASP A 262 -60.63 42.70 -60.98
N GLY A 263 -59.81 43.76 -60.89
CA GLY A 263 -59.80 44.72 -59.76
C GLY A 263 -58.87 44.48 -58.54
N PRO A 264 -57.99 45.45 -58.17
CA PRO A 264 -57.06 45.34 -57.05
C PRO A 264 -57.59 46.01 -55.77
N THR A 265 -57.24 45.53 -54.58
CA THR A 265 -57.12 46.36 -53.35
C THR A 265 -56.53 45.52 -52.21
N MET A 266 -55.33 45.87 -51.76
CA MET A 266 -55.01 46.61 -50.52
C MET A 266 -54.62 45.67 -49.38
N GLY A 267 -53.36 45.77 -48.99
CA GLY A 267 -52.77 44.99 -47.92
C GLY A 267 -53.42 45.23 -46.56
N VAL A 268 -53.35 44.21 -45.71
CA VAL A 268 -53.74 44.31 -44.31
C VAL A 268 -52.48 44.05 -43.47
N GLN A 269 -52.14 45.08 -42.71
CA GLN A 269 -51.09 45.12 -41.71
C GLN A 269 -51.38 44.11 -40.59
N MET A 270 -50.34 43.39 -40.16
CA MET A 270 -50.37 42.56 -38.97
C MET A 270 -50.31 43.45 -37.73
N ILE A 271 -51.40 43.44 -36.94
CA ILE A 271 -51.40 43.97 -35.58
C ILE A 271 -50.99 42.81 -34.66
N THR A 272 -49.83 42.95 -34.05
CA THR A 272 -49.36 42.15 -32.92
C THR A 272 -50.07 42.60 -31.65
N ASN A 273 -50.58 41.64 -30.87
CA ASN A 273 -50.78 41.76 -29.43
C ASN A 273 -49.92 40.71 -28.74
#